data_AF-A0A377F5X5-F1
#
_entry.id   AF-A0A377F5X5-F1
#
_cell.length_a   1.000
_cell.length_b   1.000
_cell.length_c   1.000
_cell.angle_alpha   90.00
_cell.angle_beta   90.00
_cell.angle_gamma   90.00
#
_symmetry.space_group_name_H-M   'P 1'
#
loop_
_entity.id
_entity.type
_entity.pdbx_description
1 polymer ?
#
loop_
_entity_poly.entity_id
_entity_poly.type
_entity_poly.pdbx_seq_one_letter_code
_entity_poly.pdbx_strand_id
1 'polypeptide(L)'
;MCQPLAMDRLVCGDVGFGKTEVAMRAAFLAVDNHKQVAVLVPTTLLAQQHYDNFRDRFANWPVRIEMISRFRSAKSRRKSLRKWRKGKSIF
;
A
#
# COMPACT_ATOMS: atom_id res chain seq x y z
N MET A 1 -0.49 -9.35 13.51
CA MET A 1 -0.26 -7.93 13.87
C MET A 1 -0.87 -7.55 15.21
N CYS A 2 -1.64 -8.43 15.86
CA CYS A 2 -2.40 -8.09 17.07
C CYS A 2 -1.63 -8.26 18.38
N GLN A 3 -0.35 -8.64 18.32
CA GLN A 3 0.51 -8.66 19.51
C GLN A 3 1.10 -7.26 19.73
N PRO A 4 1.38 -6.86 20.98
CA PRO A 4 1.96 -5.55 21.28
C PRO A 4 3.42 -5.40 20.82
N LEU A 5 4.05 -6.49 20.37
CA LEU A 5 5.41 -6.52 19.86
C LEU A 5 5.46 -6.09 18.39
N ALA A 6 6.53 -5.36 18.02
CA ALA A 6 6.77 -4.97 16.63
C ALA A 6 6.91 -6.21 15.72
N MET A 7 6.31 -6.14 14.54
CA MET A 7 6.38 -7.23 13.56
C MET A 7 7.60 -7.05 12.64
N ASP A 8 8.47 -8.06 12.62
CA ASP A 8 9.52 -8.23 11.62
C ASP A 8 9.41 -9.63 11.03
N ARG A 9 8.94 -9.76 9.78
CA ARG A 9 8.67 -11.04 9.14
C ARG A 9 9.07 -11.02 7.67
N LEU A 10 9.89 -11.99 7.28
CA LEU A 10 10.21 -12.27 5.88
C LEU A 10 9.26 -13.35 5.35
N VAL A 11 8.51 -13.03 4.29
CA VAL A 11 7.62 -13.98 3.60
C VAL A 11 8.30 -14.42 2.30
N CYS A 12 8.81 -15.66 2.29
CA CYS A 12 9.42 -16.28 1.11
C CYS A 12 8.43 -17.17 0.37
N GLY A 13 8.59 -17.29 -0.94
CA GLY A 13 7.81 -18.18 -1.80
C GLY A 13 8.00 -17.82 -3.26
N ASP A 14 7.68 -18.74 -4.17
CA ASP A 14 7.86 -18.53 -5.61
C ASP A 14 6.87 -17.50 -6.17
N VAL A 15 7.12 -17.07 -7.41
CA VAL A 15 6.20 -16.19 -8.14
C VAL A 15 4.85 -16.90 -8.26
N GLY A 16 3.75 -16.19 -7.99
CA GLY A 16 2.39 -16.75 -8.07
C GLY A 16 1.84 -17.36 -6.77
N PHE A 17 2.66 -17.57 -5.73
CA PHE A 17 2.21 -18.16 -4.44
C PHE A 17 1.41 -17.21 -3.52
N GLY A 18 0.84 -16.13 -4.07
CA GLY A 18 -0.07 -15.27 -3.30
C GLY A 18 0.58 -14.38 -2.22
N LYS A 19 1.90 -14.14 -2.25
CA LYS A 19 2.57 -13.22 -1.30
C LYS A 19 1.91 -11.84 -1.24
N THR A 20 1.41 -11.35 -2.38
CA THR A 20 0.68 -10.09 -2.48
C THR A 20 -0.65 -10.10 -1.74
N GLU A 21 -1.38 -11.22 -1.73
CA GLU A 21 -2.65 -11.35 -0.99
C GLU A 21 -2.41 -11.30 0.52
N VAL A 22 -1.32 -11.90 1.01
CA VAL A 22 -0.92 -11.80 2.43
C VAL A 22 -0.66 -10.35 2.81
N ALA A 23 0.08 -9.60 1.97
CA ALA A 23 0.34 -8.18 2.19
C ALA A 23 -0.95 -7.34 2.12
N MET A 24 -1.86 -7.63 1.19
CA MET A 24 -3.15 -6.93 1.07
C MET A 24 -4.04 -7.13 2.30
N ARG A 25 -4.15 -8.36 2.83
CA ARG A 25 -4.94 -8.62 4.04
C ARG A 25 -4.34 -7.96 5.28
N ALA A 26 -3.01 -7.95 5.37
CA ALA A 26 -2.31 -7.22 6.43
C ALA A 26 -2.54 -5.70 6.33
N ALA A 27 -2.48 -5.15 5.12
CA ALA A 27 -2.79 -3.74 4.87
C ALA A 27 -4.23 -3.40 5.24
N PHE A 28 -5.20 -4.24 4.86
CA PHE A 28 -6.60 -4.05 5.23
C PHE A 28 -6.79 -3.99 6.74
N LEU A 29 -6.22 -4.95 7.49
CA LEU A 29 -6.30 -4.96 8.95
C LEU A 29 -5.71 -3.69 9.59
N ALA A 30 -4.60 -3.16 9.04
CA ALA A 30 -4.01 -1.92 9.53
C ALA A 30 -4.92 -0.71 9.24
N VAL A 31 -5.51 -0.65 8.05
CA VAL A 31 -6.42 0.43 7.63
C VAL A 31 -7.72 0.44 8.41
N ASP A 32 -8.27 -0.75 8.69
CA ASP A 32 -9.46 -0.94 9.53
C ASP A 32 -9.24 -0.39 10.95
N ASN A 33 -8.02 -0.52 11.47
CA ASN A 33 -7.57 0.11 12.73
C ASN A 33 -7.14 1.58 12.58
N HIS A 34 -7.55 2.25 11.50
CA HIS A 34 -7.24 3.64 11.16
C HIS A 34 -5.73 3.96 11.13
N LYS A 35 -4.87 2.98 10.81
CA LYS A 35 -3.43 3.18 10.60
C LYS A 35 -3.12 3.35 9.12
N GLN A 36 -2.06 4.11 8.84
CA GLN A 36 -1.57 4.29 7.47
C GLN A 36 -0.68 3.12 7.06
N VAL A 37 -0.79 2.70 5.81
CA VAL A 37 0.04 1.66 5.20
C VAL A 37 0.90 2.29 4.11
N ALA A 38 2.11 1.75 3.93
CA ALA A 38 3.00 2.07 2.84
C ALA A 38 3.56 0.78 2.24
N VAL A 39 3.36 0.58 0.94
CA VAL A 39 3.96 -0.53 0.19
C VAL A 39 5.14 -0.02 -0.64
N LEU A 40 6.36 -0.48 -0.31
CA LEU A 40 7.57 -0.16 -1.06
C LEU A 40 7.88 -1.27 -2.08
N VAL A 41 8.21 -0.86 -3.30
CA VAL A 41 8.47 -1.77 -4.42
C VAL A 41 9.71 -1.31 -5.20
N PRO A 42 10.45 -2.23 -5.85
CA PRO A 42 11.76 -1.90 -6.43
C PRO A 42 11.68 -1.17 -7.77
N THR A 43 10.56 -1.27 -8.50
CA THR A 43 10.41 -0.67 -9.84
C THR A 43 9.11 0.11 -10.00
N THR A 44 9.12 1.10 -10.89
CA THR A 44 7.95 1.92 -11.21
C THR A 44 6.82 1.11 -11.87
N LEU A 45 7.17 0.06 -12.62
CA LEU A 45 6.21 -0.86 -13.24
C LEU A 45 5.47 -1.67 -12.16
N LEU A 46 6.19 -2.24 -11.20
CA LEU A 46 5.57 -2.95 -10.08
C LEU A 46 4.71 -2.02 -9.23
N ALA A 47 5.13 -0.75 -9.04
CA ALA A 47 4.31 0.24 -8.34
C ALA A 47 2.96 0.46 -9.00
N GLN A 48 2.95 0.54 -10.34
CA GLN A 48 1.70 0.71 -11.09
C GLN A 48 0.83 -0.55 -11.01
N GLN A 49 1.42 -1.74 -11.19
CA GLN A 49 0.69 -3.01 -11.07
C GLN A 49 0.07 -3.20 -9.69
N HIS A 50 0.83 -2.94 -8.62
CA HIS A 50 0.30 -2.99 -7.26
C HIS A 50 -0.76 -1.92 -7.03
N TYR A 51 -0.56 -0.69 -7.52
CA TYR A 51 -1.56 0.36 -7.41
C TYR A 51 -2.91 -0.04 -8.03
N ASP A 52 -2.91 -0.58 -9.25
CA ASP A 52 -4.14 -0.99 -9.93
C ASP A 52 -4.79 -2.17 -9.19
N ASN A 53 -4.01 -3.20 -8.82
CA ASN A 53 -4.51 -4.34 -8.06
C ASN A 53 -5.12 -3.95 -6.70
N PHE A 54 -4.46 -3.06 -5.95
CA PHE A 54 -4.99 -2.57 -4.67
C PHE A 54 -6.25 -1.74 -4.91
N ARG A 55 -6.26 -0.84 -5.90
CA ARG A 55 -7.43 0.00 -6.19
C ARG A 55 -8.64 -0.85 -6.53
N ASP A 56 -8.47 -1.88 -7.37
CA ASP A 56 -9.55 -2.75 -7.79
C ASP A 56 -10.03 -3.64 -6.61
N ARG A 57 -9.10 -4.16 -5.80
CA ARG A 57 -9.44 -4.97 -4.61
C ARG A 57 -10.18 -4.18 -3.53
N PHE A 58 -9.84 -2.90 -3.37
CA PHE A 58 -10.43 -2.01 -2.37
C PHE A 58 -11.51 -1.07 -2.95
N ALA A 59 -11.99 -1.31 -4.18
CA ALA A 59 -12.95 -0.43 -4.85
C ALA A 59 -14.25 -0.21 -4.05
N ASN A 60 -14.70 -1.22 -3.32
CA ASN A 60 -15.91 -1.18 -2.49
C ASN A 60 -15.69 -0.66 -1.07
N TRP A 61 -14.46 -0.26 -0.74
CA TRP A 61 -14.08 0.19 0.60
C TRP A 61 -13.77 1.69 0.57
N PRO A 62 -14.06 2.44 1.65
CA PRO A 62 -13.78 3.87 1.75
C PRO A 62 -12.28 4.14 2.02
N VAL A 63 -11.40 3.48 1.26
CA VAL A 63 -9.96 3.50 1.43
C VAL A 63 -9.34 4.25 0.26
N ARG A 64 -8.52 5.26 0.58
CA ARG A 64 -7.85 6.06 -0.45
C ARG A 64 -6.43 5.56 -0.70
N ILE A 65 -6.24 4.94 -1.86
CA ILE A 65 -4.94 4.46 -2.33
C ILE A 65 -4.35 5.48 -3.29
N GLU A 66 -3.08 5.81 -3.11
CA GLU A 66 -2.30 6.68 -4.00
C GLU A 66 -0.99 5.97 -4.37
N MET A 67 -0.38 6.31 -5.50
CA MET A 67 0.93 5.79 -5.91
C MET A 67 1.92 6.93 -6.11
N ILE A 68 3.10 6.80 -5.53
CA ILE A 68 4.24 7.69 -5.79
C ILE A 68 5.26 6.93 -6.64
N SER A 69 5.52 7.43 -7.85
CA SER A 69 6.54 6.86 -8.73
C SER A 69 7.15 7.95 -9.61
N ARG A 70 8.25 7.63 -10.30
CA ARG A 70 8.88 8.55 -11.26
C ARG A 70 7.97 8.93 -12.44
N PHE A 71 6.94 8.13 -12.74
CA PHE A 71 5.97 8.42 -13.79
C PHE A 71 4.94 9.50 -13.40
N ARG A 72 4.87 9.87 -12.12
CA ARG A 72 4.01 10.98 -11.65
C ARG A 72 4.78 12.30 -11.64
N SER A 73 4.11 13.37 -12.09
CA SER A 73 4.65 14.72 -12.04
C SER A 73 5.08 15.13 -10.62
N ALA A 74 6.09 16.00 -10.52
CA ALA A 74 6.58 16.48 -9.22
C ALA A 74 5.46 17.13 -8.38
N LYS A 75 4.54 17.87 -9.03
CA LYS A 75 3.36 18.47 -8.38
C LYS A 75 2.43 17.40 -7.80
N SER A 76 2.15 16.34 -8.56
CA SER A 76 1.30 15.23 -8.08
C SER A 76 1.93 14.49 -6.91
N ARG A 77 3.24 14.22 -6.96
CA ARG A 77 3.98 13.59 -5.86
C ARG A 77 3.92 14.42 -4.58
N ARG A 78 4.21 15.72 -4.66
CA ARG A 78 4.12 16.65 -3.50
C ARG A 78 2.70 16.72 -2.93
N LYS A 79 1.67 16.74 -3.78
CA LYS A 79 0.27 16.74 -3.35
C LYS A 79 -0.07 15.46 -2.58
N SER A 80 0.38 14.30 -3.07
CA SER A 80 0.14 12.99 -2.46
C SER A 80 0.82 12.87 -1.11
N LEU A 81 2.10 13.26 -1.01
CA LEU A 81 2.84 13.34 0.25
C LEU A 81 2.14 14.24 1.28
N ARG A 82 1.63 15.41 0.84
CA ARG A 82 0.88 16.32 1.72
C ARG A 82 -0.43 15.70 2.22
N LYS A 83 -1.15 14.93 1.38
CA LYS A 83 -2.36 14.22 1.80
C LYS A 83 -2.04 13.13 2.82
N TRP A 84 -0.97 12.36 2.57
CA TRP A 84 -0.53 11.30 3.47
C TRP A 84 -0.10 11.86 4.82
N ARG A 85 0.68 12.94 4.87
CA ARG A 85 1.05 13.61 6.13
C ARG A 85 -0.15 14.14 6.93
N LYS A 86 -1.30 14.36 6.27
CA LYS A 86 -2.56 14.79 6.90
C LYS A 86 -3.48 13.60 7.27
N GLY A 87 -3.03 12.36 7.12
CA GLY A 87 -3.84 11.16 7.40
C GLY A 87 -4.98 10.90 6.39
N LYS A 88 -4.99 11.58 5.23
CA LYS A 88 -6.10 11.51 4.25
C LYS A 88 -5.89 10.47 3.14
N SER A 89 -4.84 9.66 3.23
CA SER A 89 -4.48 8.65 2.22
C SER A 89 -3.56 7.58 2.80
N ILE A 90 -3.61 6.39 2.21
CA ILE A 90 -2.61 5.33 2.34
C ILE A 90 -1.87 5.13 1.01
N PHE A 91 -0.69 4.51 1.06
CA PHE A 91 0.16 4.21 -0.10
C PHE A 91 0.32 2.71 -0.31
#